data_AF-A0A497BJP8-F1
#
_entry.id   AF-A0A497BJP8-F1
#
_cell.length_a   1.000
_cell.length_b   1.000
_cell.length_c   1.000
_cell.angle_alpha   90.00
_cell.angle_beta   90.00
_cell.angle_gamma   90.00
#
_symmetry.space_group_name_H-M   'P 1'
#
loop_
_entity.id
_entity.type
_entity.pdbx_description
1 polymer ?
#
loop_
_entity_poly.entity_id
_entity_poly.type
_entity_poly.pdbx_seq_one_letter_code
_entity_poly.pdbx_strand_id
1 'polypeptide(L)'
;MSVKKPHQKGGRFEGELCRVFSKWLTYDKRDDVFYKTSGSGGRATQRQKLQKQTAFSAGDMSFNDPIGKPFIEYFLVEIKRGYNTNVIFNSLIDKDHSKTKTPLIIDWFKKANQERSQNNRKAVMLLMRRDYARTLVVLKYQEYKKFQSSFNNRYKLSNYAILNLQKEYRLTLIAIPLDTFLRWFKPKKFLGVYKQWKELRTKRPT
;
A
#
# COMPACT_ATOMS: atom_id res chain seq x y z
N MET A 1 16.64 15.13 33.86
CA MET A 1 15.55 14.22 33.46
C MET A 1 15.71 13.88 31.98
N SER A 2 15.99 12.62 31.64
CA SER A 2 16.21 12.18 30.26
C SER A 2 14.86 12.00 29.54
N VAL A 3 14.61 12.79 28.51
CA VAL A 3 13.43 12.68 27.65
C VAL A 3 13.55 11.37 26.86
N LYS A 4 12.73 10.36 27.20
CA LYS A 4 12.62 9.13 26.42
C LYS A 4 12.18 9.48 24.99
N LYS A 5 13.09 9.33 24.02
CA LYS A 5 12.77 9.35 22.57
C LYS A 5 11.61 8.37 22.31
N PRO A 6 10.59 8.74 21.51
CA PRO A 6 9.54 7.80 21.14
C PRO A 6 10.17 6.62 20.41
N HIS A 7 10.02 5.44 21.00
CA HIS A 7 10.59 4.18 20.53
C HIS A 7 10.22 3.93 19.05
N GLN A 8 11.22 3.51 18.25
CA GLN A 8 11.17 3.12 16.83
C GLN A 8 10.22 1.93 16.52
N LYS A 9 8.95 1.98 16.94
CA LYS A 9 8.00 0.87 16.79
C LYS A 9 7.51 0.64 15.36
N GLY A 10 7.57 1.67 14.50
CA GLY A 10 7.18 1.59 13.08
C GLY A 10 8.18 0.79 12.22
N GLY A 11 9.49 1.06 12.37
CA GLY A 11 10.51 0.55 11.47
C GLY A 11 10.67 -0.98 11.44
N ARG A 12 10.41 -1.67 12.57
CA ARG A 12 10.44 -3.14 12.61
C ARG A 12 9.29 -3.76 11.82
N PHE A 13 8.11 -3.14 11.82
CA PHE A 13 6.96 -3.66 11.08
C PHE A 13 7.11 -3.45 9.57
N GLU A 14 7.61 -2.28 9.16
CA GLU A 14 7.92 -2.03 7.75
C GLU A 14 8.94 -3.04 7.24
N GLY A 15 10.01 -3.30 8.00
CA GLY A 15 11.01 -4.32 7.67
C GLY A 15 10.43 -5.73 7.61
N GLU A 16 9.55 -6.10 8.56
CA GLU A 16 8.81 -7.38 8.54
C GLU A 16 8.01 -7.55 7.25
N LEU A 17 7.30 -6.50 6.81
CA LEU A 17 6.53 -6.53 5.57
C LEU A 17 7.42 -6.63 4.34
N CYS A 18 8.55 -5.92 4.30
CA CYS A 18 9.52 -6.03 3.21
C CYS A 18 10.01 -7.48 3.04
N ARG A 19 10.35 -8.14 4.15
CA ARG A 19 10.71 -9.57 4.15
C ARG A 19 9.58 -10.46 3.67
N VAL A 20 8.35 -10.24 4.15
CA VAL A 20 7.17 -11.02 3.73
C VAL A 20 6.93 -10.90 2.22
N PHE A 21 7.00 -9.68 1.66
CA PHE A 21 6.84 -9.47 0.22
C PHE A 21 8.00 -10.03 -0.59
N SER A 22 9.23 -10.01 -0.05
CA SER A 22 10.41 -10.59 -0.72
C SER A 22 10.26 -12.11 -0.84
N LYS A 23 9.85 -12.77 0.25
CA LYS A 23 9.56 -14.20 0.27
C LYS A 23 8.40 -14.54 -0.66
N TRP A 24 7.33 -13.75 -0.63
CA TRP A 24 6.20 -13.92 -1.55
C TRP A 24 6.66 -13.87 -3.01
N LEU A 25 7.41 -12.84 -3.41
CA LEU A 25 7.85 -12.64 -4.78
C LEU A 25 8.78 -13.76 -5.27
N THR A 26 9.61 -14.28 -4.36
CA THR A 26 10.63 -15.28 -4.66
C THR A 26 10.24 -16.71 -4.31
N TYR A 27 8.97 -16.96 -3.97
CA TYR A 27 8.50 -18.29 -3.56
C TYR A 27 9.32 -18.88 -2.39
N ASP A 28 9.45 -18.07 -1.34
CA ASP A 28 10.17 -18.34 -0.08
C ASP A 28 11.70 -18.52 -0.21
N LYS A 29 12.31 -18.13 -1.34
CA LYS A 29 13.76 -18.30 -1.57
C LYS A 29 14.62 -17.18 -1.02
N ARG A 30 14.12 -15.95 -0.96
CA ARG A 30 14.87 -14.75 -0.53
C ARG A 30 14.00 -13.82 0.31
N ASP A 31 14.62 -13.09 1.22
CA ASP A 31 13.96 -12.09 2.06
C ASP A 31 14.49 -10.66 1.93
N ASP A 32 15.44 -10.44 1.01
CA ASP A 32 16.24 -9.21 0.86
C ASP A 32 15.87 -8.35 -0.37
N VAL A 33 14.87 -8.78 -1.15
CA VAL A 33 14.47 -8.13 -2.42
C VAL A 33 13.89 -6.74 -2.19
N PHE A 34 13.07 -6.58 -1.16
CA PHE A 34 12.46 -5.30 -0.78
C PHE A 34 13.07 -4.76 0.51
N TYR A 35 13.08 -3.44 0.63
CA TYR A 35 13.52 -2.74 1.82
C TYR A 35 12.61 -1.55 2.13
N LYS A 36 12.63 -1.12 3.39
CA LYS A 36 11.87 0.06 3.83
C LYS A 36 12.56 1.33 3.37
N THR A 37 11.81 2.27 2.82
CA THR A 37 12.39 3.56 2.40
C THR A 37 12.79 4.39 3.62
N SER A 38 13.81 5.23 3.45
CA SER A 38 14.30 6.08 4.54
C SER A 38 13.65 7.46 4.49
N GLY A 39 12.67 7.71 5.38
CA GLY A 39 12.14 9.05 5.67
C GLY A 39 10.95 9.47 4.82
N SER A 40 9.80 8.82 5.04
CA SER A 40 8.50 8.97 4.36
C SER A 40 7.77 10.33 4.54
N GLY A 41 8.52 11.43 4.65
CA GLY A 41 7.94 12.78 4.62
C GLY A 41 8.93 13.92 4.48
N GLY A 42 10.06 13.91 5.20
CA GLY A 42 10.97 15.07 5.22
C GLY A 42 11.87 15.18 3.99
N ARG A 43 12.59 14.10 3.65
CA ARG A 43 13.61 14.12 2.59
C ARG A 43 13.01 14.09 1.18
N ALA A 44 11.94 13.32 0.97
CA ALA A 44 11.26 13.28 -0.32
C ALA A 44 10.64 14.66 -0.66
N THR A 45 9.97 15.30 0.29
CA THR A 45 9.38 16.64 0.09
C THR A 45 10.44 17.72 -0.08
N GLN A 46 11.56 17.68 0.67
CA GLN A 46 12.67 18.62 0.47
C GLN A 46 13.36 18.43 -0.89
N ARG A 47 13.58 17.18 -1.35
CA ARG A 47 14.18 16.93 -2.67
C ARG A 47 13.25 17.24 -3.83
N GLN A 48 11.94 17.06 -3.64
CA GLN A 48 10.91 17.46 -4.61
C GLN A 48 10.84 18.99 -4.75
N LYS A 49 10.98 19.74 -3.64
CA LYS A 49 11.17 21.20 -3.69
C LYS A 49 12.41 21.61 -4.49
N LEU A 50 13.43 20.75 -4.54
CA LEU A 50 14.66 20.92 -5.33
C LEU A 50 14.58 20.29 -6.73
N GLN A 51 13.39 19.84 -7.19
CA GLN A 51 13.18 19.14 -8.47
C GLN A 51 14.04 17.87 -8.69
N LYS A 52 14.69 17.34 -7.66
CA LYS A 52 15.52 16.13 -7.76
C LYS A 52 14.65 14.90 -7.55
N GLN A 53 14.32 14.20 -8.63
CA GLN A 53 13.58 12.94 -8.55
C GLN A 53 14.43 11.85 -7.90
N THR A 54 13.95 11.26 -6.80
CA THR A 54 14.43 9.95 -6.34
C THR A 54 13.46 8.91 -6.86
N ALA A 55 13.65 8.50 -8.12
CA ALA A 55 12.85 7.45 -8.72
C ALA A 55 12.80 6.25 -7.77
N PHE A 56 11.60 5.73 -7.50
CA PHE A 56 11.36 4.53 -6.67
C PHE A 56 11.60 4.65 -5.16
N SER A 57 11.87 5.84 -4.62
CA SER A 57 12.00 6.04 -3.15
C SER A 57 10.71 6.52 -2.46
N ALA A 58 9.62 6.72 -3.21
CA ALA A 58 8.31 7.10 -2.66
C ALA A 58 7.55 5.93 -2.03
N GLY A 59 6.66 6.24 -1.09
CA GLY A 59 6.01 5.25 -0.20
C GLY A 59 6.98 4.69 0.84
N ASP A 60 6.53 3.68 1.59
CA ASP A 60 7.26 3.06 2.70
C ASP A 60 8.06 1.81 2.30
N MET A 61 7.96 1.36 1.04
CA MET A 61 8.67 0.17 0.51
C MET A 61 9.31 0.48 -0.85
N SER A 62 10.53 -0.04 -1.05
CA SER A 62 11.28 -0.02 -2.31
C SER A 62 12.03 -1.35 -2.52
N PHE A 63 12.81 -1.46 -3.60
CA PHE A 63 13.50 -2.71 -3.99
C PHE A 63 15.03 -2.54 -4.03
N ASN A 64 15.76 -3.52 -3.50
CA ASN A 64 17.22 -3.64 -3.65
C ASN A 64 17.59 -4.42 -4.90
N ASP A 65 16.75 -5.40 -5.26
CA ASP A 65 16.97 -6.30 -6.38
C ASP A 65 16.04 -5.97 -7.56
N PRO A 66 16.53 -5.92 -8.82
CA PRO A 66 15.72 -5.63 -10.00
C PRO A 66 14.46 -6.48 -10.16
N ILE A 67 14.40 -7.70 -9.61
CA ILE A 67 13.19 -8.53 -9.67
C ILE A 67 12.00 -7.90 -8.91
N GLY A 68 12.28 -7.03 -7.93
CA GLY A 68 11.27 -6.27 -7.18
C GLY A 68 10.74 -5.03 -7.92
N LYS A 69 11.45 -4.57 -8.96
CA LYS A 69 11.09 -3.35 -9.72
C LYS A 69 9.66 -3.36 -10.26
N PRO A 70 9.15 -4.44 -10.90
CA PRO A 70 7.76 -4.46 -11.39
C PRO A 70 6.73 -4.15 -10.31
N PHE A 71 6.95 -4.65 -9.09
CA PHE A 71 6.04 -4.42 -7.96
C PHE A 71 6.02 -2.96 -7.52
N ILE A 72 7.18 -2.33 -7.39
CA ILE A 72 7.31 -0.93 -6.95
C ILE A 72 6.93 0.07 -8.05
N GLU A 73 7.12 -0.27 -9.33
CA GLU A 73 6.60 0.53 -10.44
C GLU A 73 5.06 0.49 -10.50
N TYR A 74 4.47 -0.66 -10.17
CA TYR A 74 3.02 -0.80 -10.16
C TYR A 74 2.39 -0.14 -8.93
N PHE A 75 2.90 -0.45 -7.73
CA PHE A 75 2.31 -0.02 -6.46
C PHE A 75 3.14 1.06 -5.77
N LEU A 76 2.45 2.12 -5.35
CA LEU A 76 2.88 2.90 -4.19
C LEU A 76 2.41 2.19 -2.92
N VAL A 77 3.35 1.69 -2.12
CA VAL A 77 3.06 0.99 -0.87
C VAL A 77 3.16 1.97 0.28
N GLU A 78 2.07 2.11 1.04
CA GLU A 78 2.02 2.89 2.29
C GLU A 78 1.74 1.93 3.44
N ILE A 79 2.42 2.09 4.57
CA ILE A 79 2.34 1.21 5.73
C ILE A 79 1.83 2.00 6.95
N LYS A 80 0.83 1.47 7.63
CA LYS A 80 0.24 2.08 8.84
C LYS A 80 0.16 1.08 9.99
N ARG A 81 0.71 1.44 11.14
CA ARG A 81 0.67 0.63 12.38
C ARG A 81 0.48 1.53 13.59
N GLY A 82 0.01 0.94 14.69
CA GLY A 82 0.11 1.55 16.02
C GLY A 82 -1.13 2.34 16.38
N TYR A 83 -2.27 1.91 15.88
CA TYR A 83 -3.54 2.38 16.34
C TYR A 83 -3.89 1.60 17.61
N ASN A 84 -3.80 2.27 18.76
CA ASN A 84 -4.25 1.74 20.04
C ASN A 84 -5.70 1.24 19.92
N THR A 85 -6.18 0.46 20.88
CA THR A 85 -7.59 0.01 20.98
C THR A 85 -8.61 1.14 20.83
N ASN A 86 -8.20 2.39 21.05
CA ASN A 86 -9.02 3.60 20.94
C ASN A 86 -9.15 4.19 19.52
N VAL A 87 -8.49 3.63 18.50
CA VAL A 87 -8.92 3.91 17.12
C VAL A 87 -10.19 3.12 16.89
N ILE A 88 -11.29 3.80 17.18
CA ILE A 88 -12.65 3.35 16.90
C ILE A 88 -12.71 3.16 15.39
N PHE A 89 -13.09 1.97 14.94
CA PHE A 89 -13.29 1.66 13.52
C PHE A 89 -14.06 2.76 12.78
N ASN A 90 -15.05 3.36 13.44
CA ASN A 90 -15.81 4.51 12.94
C ASN A 90 -14.92 5.70 12.57
N SER A 91 -13.89 6.05 13.34
CA SER A 91 -12.96 7.15 12.98
C SER A 91 -12.13 6.88 11.72
N LEU A 92 -12.00 5.61 11.30
CA LEU A 92 -11.34 5.26 10.05
C LEU A 92 -12.23 5.48 8.84
N ILE A 93 -13.54 5.23 8.97
CA ILE A 93 -14.47 5.11 7.84
C ILE A 93 -15.58 6.16 7.82
N ASP A 94 -15.78 6.85 8.93
CA ASP A 94 -16.84 7.80 9.16
C ASP A 94 -16.28 9.11 9.70
N LYS A 95 -16.99 10.20 9.41
CA LYS A 95 -16.67 11.53 9.91
C LYS A 95 -17.42 11.76 11.21
N ASP A 96 -16.77 12.40 12.16
CA ASP A 96 -17.48 12.99 13.30
C ASP A 96 -18.36 14.13 12.75
N HIS A 97 -19.68 14.03 12.89
CA HIS A 97 -20.64 15.02 12.39
C HIS A 97 -20.38 16.44 12.93
N SER A 98 -19.66 16.56 14.05
CA SER A 98 -19.28 17.84 14.66
C SER A 98 -17.99 18.45 14.09
N LYS A 99 -17.25 17.76 13.21
CA LYS A 99 -15.95 18.19 12.71
C LYS A 99 -15.83 18.11 11.19
N THR A 100 -15.17 19.10 10.59
CA THR A 100 -14.74 19.15 9.18
C THR A 100 -13.67 18.11 8.80
N LYS A 101 -13.34 17.17 9.69
CA LYS A 101 -12.24 16.22 9.48
C LYS A 101 -12.70 15.04 8.65
N THR A 102 -11.97 14.81 7.57
CA THR A 102 -12.11 13.64 6.70
C THR A 102 -11.75 12.35 7.45
N PRO A 103 -12.40 11.21 7.13
CA PRO A 103 -12.03 9.93 7.72
C PRO A 103 -10.55 9.60 7.47
N LEU A 104 -9.85 9.05 8.45
CA LEU A 104 -8.39 8.86 8.38
C LEU A 104 -7.95 8.04 7.15
N ILE A 105 -8.73 7.02 6.77
CA ILE A 105 -8.41 6.19 5.60
C ILE A 105 -8.48 6.99 4.29
N ILE A 106 -9.38 7.98 4.21
CA ILE A 106 -9.49 8.88 3.07
C ILE A 106 -8.23 9.73 2.95
N ASP A 107 -7.75 10.29 4.06
CA ASP A 107 -6.55 11.14 4.05
C ASP A 107 -5.31 10.37 3.65
N TRP A 108 -5.14 9.15 4.17
CA TRP A 108 -4.03 8.29 3.76
C TRP A 108 -4.10 7.97 2.28
N PHE A 109 -5.27 7.60 1.76
CA PHE A 109 -5.42 7.34 0.32
C PHE A 109 -5.24 8.60 -0.52
N LYS A 110 -5.70 9.78 -0.08
CA LYS A 110 -5.49 11.05 -0.80
C LYS A 110 -4.00 11.36 -0.92
N LYS A 111 -3.27 11.34 0.20
CA LYS A 111 -1.82 11.56 0.22
C LYS A 111 -1.08 10.53 -0.66
N ALA A 112 -1.35 9.24 -0.45
CA ALA A 112 -0.70 8.18 -1.21
C ALA A 112 -1.03 8.25 -2.71
N ASN A 113 -2.25 8.65 -3.10
CA ASN A 113 -2.59 8.84 -4.51
C ASN A 113 -1.86 10.03 -5.15
N GLN A 114 -1.64 11.11 -4.41
CA GLN A 114 -0.85 12.25 -4.87
C GLN A 114 0.60 11.83 -5.13
N GLU A 115 1.24 11.17 -4.15
CA GLU A 115 2.60 10.64 -4.32
C GLU A 115 2.68 9.62 -5.46
N ARG A 116 1.65 8.77 -5.61
CA ARG A 116 1.57 7.76 -6.68
C ARG A 116 1.54 8.43 -8.04
N SER A 117 0.75 9.49 -8.22
CA SER A 117 0.69 10.28 -9.45
C SER A 117 2.05 10.90 -9.76
N GLN A 118 2.69 11.54 -8.77
CA GLN A 118 3.99 12.21 -8.94
C GLN A 118 5.12 11.23 -9.26
N ASN A 119 5.01 9.98 -8.82
CA ASN A 119 5.99 8.92 -9.07
C ASN A 119 5.58 7.98 -10.20
N ASN A 120 4.56 8.32 -11.00
CA ASN A 120 4.11 7.56 -12.16
C ASN A 120 3.81 6.08 -11.88
N ARG A 121 3.25 5.79 -10.70
CA ARG A 121 2.86 4.42 -10.29
C ARG A 121 1.41 4.13 -10.65
N LYS A 122 1.04 2.87 -10.87
CA LYS A 122 -0.33 2.51 -11.28
C LYS A 122 -1.34 2.65 -10.15
N ALA A 123 -1.05 2.06 -8.99
CA ALA A 123 -2.00 1.91 -7.90
C ALA A 123 -1.37 2.24 -6.54
N VAL A 124 -2.23 2.48 -5.54
CA VAL A 124 -1.83 2.53 -4.12
C VAL A 124 -2.17 1.19 -3.48
N MET A 125 -1.25 0.67 -2.68
CA MET A 125 -1.48 -0.44 -1.75
C MET A 125 -1.22 0.07 -0.33
N LEU A 126 -2.27 0.08 0.48
CA LEU A 126 -2.15 0.44 1.90
C LEU A 126 -2.09 -0.84 2.73
N LEU A 127 -1.01 -1.01 3.49
CA LEU A 127 -0.83 -2.10 4.43
C LEU A 127 -1.07 -1.58 5.84
N MET A 128 -2.08 -2.11 6.53
CA MET A 128 -2.42 -1.64 7.88
C MET A 128 -2.48 -2.75 8.90
N ARG A 129 -2.00 -2.48 10.12
CA ARG A 129 -2.10 -3.40 11.26
C ARG A 129 -2.42 -2.64 12.55
N ARG A 130 -3.55 -2.97 13.18
CA ARG A 130 -3.82 -2.61 14.58
C ARG A 130 -2.96 -3.48 15.49
N ASP A 131 -2.63 -3.01 16.69
CA ASP A 131 -1.89 -3.83 17.65
C ASP A 131 -2.64 -5.14 17.94
N TYR A 132 -1.88 -6.23 17.99
CA TYR A 132 -2.35 -7.62 18.16
C TYR A 132 -3.33 -8.14 17.09
N ALA A 133 -3.58 -7.38 16.02
CA ALA A 133 -4.45 -7.78 14.92
C ALA A 133 -3.65 -8.30 13.72
N ARG A 134 -4.36 -8.91 12.76
CA ARG A 134 -3.79 -9.30 11.46
C ARG A 134 -3.50 -8.06 10.61
N THR A 135 -2.46 -8.15 9.78
CA THR A 135 -2.21 -7.14 8.75
C THR A 135 -3.27 -7.25 7.66
N LEU A 136 -3.82 -6.11 7.24
CA LEU A 136 -4.73 -6.01 6.11
C LEU A 136 -4.03 -5.33 4.92
N VAL A 137 -4.32 -5.82 3.73
CA VAL A 137 -4.08 -5.15 2.45
C VAL A 137 -5.35 -4.40 2.09
N VAL A 138 -5.22 -3.09 1.86
CA VAL A 138 -6.32 -2.22 1.44
C VAL A 138 -6.04 -1.67 0.05
N LEU A 139 -7.00 -1.86 -0.85
CA LEU A 139 -6.93 -1.45 -2.25
C LEU A 139 -8.21 -0.73 -2.66
N LYS A 140 -8.14 0.06 -3.73
CA LYS A 140 -9.36 0.46 -4.45
C LYS A 140 -10.01 -0.80 -5.02
N TYR A 141 -11.33 -0.92 -4.85
CA TYR A 141 -12.08 -2.10 -5.31
C TYR A 141 -11.90 -2.35 -6.82
N GLN A 142 -11.81 -1.29 -7.62
CA GLN A 142 -11.55 -1.41 -9.05
C GLN A 142 -10.20 -2.05 -9.39
N GLU A 143 -9.14 -1.79 -8.60
CA GLU A 143 -7.85 -2.44 -8.81
C GLU A 143 -7.91 -3.91 -8.41
N TYR A 144 -8.58 -4.22 -7.29
CA TYR A 144 -8.84 -5.61 -6.89
C TYR A 144 -9.57 -6.41 -7.98
N LYS A 145 -10.63 -5.83 -8.59
CA LYS A 145 -11.39 -6.51 -9.66
C LYS A 145 -10.53 -6.91 -10.85
N LYS A 146 -9.51 -6.10 -11.22
CA LYS A 146 -8.59 -6.44 -12.32
C LYS A 146 -7.74 -7.66 -12.00
N PHE A 147 -7.31 -7.79 -10.75
CA PHE A 147 -6.59 -8.97 -10.28
C PHE A 147 -7.52 -10.18 -10.23
N GLN A 148 -8.74 -10.01 -9.73
CA GLN A 148 -9.73 -11.08 -9.68
C GLN A 148 -10.08 -11.66 -11.04
N SER A 149 -10.36 -10.83 -12.04
CA SER A 149 -10.64 -11.31 -13.40
C SER A 149 -9.43 -12.06 -13.99
N SER A 150 -8.21 -11.57 -13.73
CA SER A 150 -6.98 -12.16 -14.26
C SER A 150 -6.63 -13.52 -13.63
N PHE A 151 -7.16 -13.84 -12.45
CA PHE A 151 -6.78 -15.04 -11.71
C PHE A 151 -7.78 -16.18 -11.82
N ASN A 152 -8.91 -15.99 -12.50
CA ASN A 152 -9.98 -16.99 -12.71
C ASN A 152 -10.40 -17.75 -11.44
N ASN A 153 -10.23 -17.12 -10.28
CA ASN A 153 -10.41 -17.78 -9.00
C ASN A 153 -11.31 -16.91 -8.13
N ARG A 154 -12.53 -17.38 -7.88
CA ARG A 154 -13.46 -16.77 -6.94
C ARG A 154 -13.09 -17.23 -5.55
N TYR A 155 -12.10 -16.59 -4.93
CA TYR A 155 -12.05 -16.67 -3.48
C TYR A 155 -13.40 -16.14 -2.96
N LYS A 156 -14.09 -16.92 -2.12
CA LYS A 156 -15.43 -16.57 -1.63
C LYS A 156 -15.36 -15.19 -0.99
N LEU A 157 -16.22 -14.28 -1.45
CA LEU A 157 -16.29 -12.90 -0.98
C LEU A 157 -16.62 -12.77 0.52
N SER A 158 -16.96 -13.87 1.19
CA SER A 158 -17.39 -13.95 2.59
C SER A 158 -16.34 -13.50 3.61
N ASN A 159 -15.08 -13.27 3.21
CA ASN A 159 -13.99 -12.90 4.12
C ASN A 159 -13.44 -11.48 3.90
N TYR A 160 -14.17 -10.61 3.19
CA TYR A 160 -13.73 -9.24 2.89
C TYR A 160 -14.61 -8.19 3.54
N ALA A 161 -14.00 -7.08 3.93
CA ALA A 161 -14.73 -5.84 4.18
C ALA A 161 -14.67 -4.97 2.92
N ILE A 162 -15.82 -4.75 2.29
CA ILE A 162 -15.97 -3.69 1.28
C ILE A 162 -16.43 -2.45 2.02
N LEU A 163 -15.58 -1.43 2.02
CA LEU A 163 -15.89 -0.14 2.61
C LEU A 163 -16.35 0.79 1.49
N ASN A 164 -17.66 1.02 1.43
CA ASN A 164 -18.22 2.08 0.60
C ASN A 164 -18.24 3.36 1.45
N LEU A 165 -17.20 4.16 1.31
CA LEU A 165 -17.09 5.42 2.05
C LEU A 165 -18.10 6.40 1.46
N GLN A 166 -18.62 7.29 2.31
CA GLN A 166 -19.74 8.21 2.02
C GLN A 166 -19.74 8.74 0.57
N LYS A 167 -20.94 8.93 -0.02
CA LYS A 167 -21.16 9.31 -1.43
C LYS A 167 -20.25 10.45 -1.93
N GLU A 168 -19.91 11.38 -1.05
CA GLU A 168 -19.02 12.53 -1.30
C GLU A 168 -17.58 12.14 -1.71
N TYR A 169 -17.05 11.00 -1.25
CA TYR A 169 -15.67 10.59 -1.54
C TYR A 169 -15.53 9.76 -2.81
N ARG A 170 -16.61 9.17 -3.32
CA ARG A 170 -16.62 8.26 -4.49
C ARG A 170 -15.49 7.21 -4.42
N LEU A 171 -15.19 6.71 -3.22
CA LEU A 171 -14.08 5.79 -2.98
C LEU A 171 -14.60 4.48 -2.37
N THR A 172 -14.52 3.42 -3.16
CA THR A 172 -14.80 2.06 -2.69
C THR A 172 -13.49 1.34 -2.44
N LEU A 173 -13.27 0.94 -1.19
CA LEU A 173 -12.09 0.20 -0.77
C LEU A 173 -12.45 -1.26 -0.45
N ILE A 174 -11.48 -2.14 -0.62
CA ILE A 174 -11.54 -3.52 -0.14
C ILE A 174 -10.38 -3.75 0.81
N ALA A 175 -10.65 -4.36 1.96
CA ALA A 175 -9.65 -4.78 2.93
C ALA A 175 -9.60 -6.32 3.03
N ILE A 176 -8.40 -6.88 2.95
CA ILE A 176 -8.15 -8.32 2.86
C ILE A 176 -7.01 -8.69 3.83
N PRO A 177 -7.12 -9.75 4.66
CA PRO A 177 -5.97 -10.24 5.41
C PRO A 177 -4.76 -10.52 4.50
N LEU A 178 -3.59 -10.00 4.86
CA LEU A 178 -2.39 -10.05 4.01
C LEU A 178 -2.00 -11.49 3.61
N ASP A 179 -2.07 -12.43 4.55
CA ASP A 179 -1.81 -13.85 4.32
C ASP A 179 -2.78 -14.45 3.29
N THR A 180 -4.05 -14.05 3.35
CA THR A 180 -5.07 -14.46 2.38
C THR A 180 -4.80 -13.84 1.02
N PHE A 181 -4.48 -12.54 1.00
CA PHE A 181 -4.14 -11.83 -0.23
C PHE A 181 -2.93 -12.48 -0.94
N LEU A 182 -1.81 -12.70 -0.25
CA LEU A 182 -0.59 -13.24 -0.86
C LEU A 182 -0.73 -14.71 -1.29
N ARG A 183 -1.58 -15.50 -0.61
CA ARG A 183 -1.90 -16.87 -1.04
C ARG A 183 -2.58 -16.88 -2.41
N TRP A 184 -3.48 -15.94 -2.67
CA TRP A 184 -4.23 -15.83 -3.92
C TRP A 184 -3.49 -15.03 -4.99
N PHE A 185 -2.89 -13.90 -4.63
CA PHE A 185 -2.18 -12.96 -5.49
C PHE A 185 -0.77 -13.49 -5.81
N LYS A 186 -0.64 -14.49 -6.68
CA LYS A 186 0.67 -15.12 -6.96
C LYS A 186 1.61 -14.22 -7.80
N PRO A 187 2.94 -14.27 -7.59
CA PRO A 187 3.90 -13.44 -8.34
C PRO A 187 3.81 -13.58 -9.85
N LYS A 188 3.80 -14.81 -10.38
CA LYS A 188 3.66 -15.07 -11.83
C LYS A 188 2.42 -14.39 -12.44
N LYS A 189 1.31 -14.40 -11.70
CA LYS A 189 0.05 -13.80 -12.16
C LYS A 189 0.10 -12.27 -12.08
N PHE A 190 0.68 -11.71 -11.02
CA PHE A 190 0.95 -10.27 -10.94
C PHE A 190 1.83 -9.78 -12.10
N LEU A 191 2.90 -10.49 -12.43
CA LEU A 191 3.80 -10.12 -13.54
C LEU A 191 3.06 -10.07 -14.89
N GLY A 192 2.07 -10.95 -15.11
CA GLY A 192 1.20 -10.87 -16.29
C GLY A 192 0.40 -9.57 -16.35
N VAL A 193 -0.23 -9.18 -15.24
CA VAL A 193 -0.99 -7.92 -15.14
C VAL A 193 -0.07 -6.69 -15.28
N TYR A 194 1.12 -6.74 -14.69
CA TYR A 194 2.12 -5.69 -14.83
C TYR A 194 2.56 -5.49 -16.29
N LYS A 195 2.86 -6.58 -17.02
CA LYS A 195 3.25 -6.51 -18.44
C LYS A 195 2.17 -5.85 -19.28
N GLN A 196 0.92 -6.31 -19.16
CA GLN A 196 -0.23 -5.72 -19.85
C GLN A 196 -0.37 -4.22 -19.55
N TRP A 197 -0.24 -3.81 -18.30
CA TRP A 197 -0.28 -2.40 -17.92
C TRP A 197 0.87 -1.59 -18.55
N LYS A 198 2.10 -2.14 -18.52
CA LYS A 198 3.29 -1.47 -19.06
C LYS A 198 3.16 -1.24 -20.57
N GLU A 199 2.70 -2.25 -21.30
CA GLU A 199 2.44 -2.18 -22.74
C GLU A 199 1.36 -1.15 -23.10
N LEU A 200 0.24 -1.12 -22.36
CA LEU A 200 -0.81 -0.12 -22.56
C LEU A 200 -0.33 1.30 -22.28
N ARG A 201 0.66 1.45 -21.39
CA ARG A 201 1.24 2.75 -21.06
C ARG A 201 2.22 3.23 -22.12
N THR A 202 3.05 2.35 -22.69
CA THR A 202 4.01 2.74 -23.76
C THR A 202 3.32 3.07 -25.07
N LYS A 203 2.11 2.56 -25.31
CA LYS A 203 1.31 2.83 -26.52
C LYS A 203 0.52 4.14 -26.49
N ARG A 204 0.47 4.86 -25.36
CA ARG A 204 -0.19 6.16 -25.31
C ARG A 204 0.80 7.23 -25.78
N PRO A 205 0.53 7.94 -26.90
CA PRO A 205 1.37 9.07 -27.29
C PRO A 205 1.37 10.10 -26.16
N THR A 206 2.56 10.60 -25.82
CA THR A 206 2.77 11.69 -24.86
C THR A 206 2.11 12.98 -25.31
#